data_AF-A0A0M4U304-F1
#
_entry.id   AF-A0A0M4U304-F1
#
_cell.length_a   1.000
_cell.length_b   1.000
_cell.length_c   1.000
_cell.angle_alpha   90.00
_cell.angle_beta   90.00
_cell.angle_gamma   90.00
#
_symmetry.space_group_name_H-M   'P 1'
#
loop_
_entity.id
_entity.type
_entity.pdbx_description
1 polymer ?
#
loop_
_entity_poly.entity_id
_entity_poly.type
_entity_poly.pdbx_seq_one_letter_code
_entity_poly.pdbx_strand_id
1 'polypeptide(L)'
;MKQILIIMALCVLAFYGYQKFQVTETESATTVPTFTAADLENIPPSYNDSSPEPQALTTPMTTATNTSPNTPSFTCDGRQHCSQMKSCEEATYFIKHCPNTKMDGNNDGIPCEDQFCR
;
A
#
# COMPACT_ATOMS: atom_id res chain seq x y z
N MET A 1 40.27 -17.35 38.33
CA MET A 1 41.13 -17.84 37.23
C MET A 1 40.30 -18.43 36.08
N LYS A 2 39.60 -19.57 36.24
CA LYS A 2 38.86 -20.22 35.13
C LYS A 2 37.65 -19.42 34.60
N GLN A 3 36.93 -18.71 35.48
CA GLN A 3 35.82 -17.83 35.07
C GLN A 3 36.30 -16.62 34.25
N ILE A 4 37.50 -16.10 34.54
CA ILE A 4 38.09 -14.98 33.79
C ILE A 4 38.43 -15.43 32.36
N LEU A 5 38.95 -16.66 32.19
CA LEU A 5 39.24 -17.24 30.88
C LEU A 5 37.97 -17.47 30.03
N ILE A 6 36.86 -17.87 30.66
CA ILE A 6 35.58 -18.06 29.98
C ILE A 6 35.01 -16.72 29.51
N ILE A 7 35.04 -15.68 30.35
CA ILE A 7 34.56 -14.34 29.98
C ILE A 7 35.38 -13.78 28.82
N MET A 8 36.71 -13.92 28.86
CA MET A 8 37.59 -13.48 27.76
C MET A 8 37.29 -14.21 26.45
N ALA A 9 37.05 -15.52 26.49
CA ALA A 9 36.69 -16.29 25.29
C ALA A 9 35.34 -15.85 24.70
N LEU A 10 34.33 -15.58 25.54
CA LEU A 10 33.02 -15.11 25.09
C LEU A 10 33.10 -13.69 24.49
N CYS A 11 33.85 -12.78 25.11
CA CYS A 11 34.06 -11.43 24.58
C CYS A 11 34.77 -11.45 23.21
N VAL A 12 35.76 -12.32 23.04
CA VAL A 12 36.47 -12.49 21.76
C VAL A 12 35.52 -13.05 20.68
N LEU A 13 34.72 -14.07 20.99
CA LEU A 13 33.75 -14.63 20.06
C LEU A 13 32.67 -13.61 19.66
N ALA A 14 32.15 -12.85 20.62
CA ALA A 14 31.18 -11.78 20.36
C ALA A 14 31.79 -10.67 19.48
N PHE A 15 33.04 -10.27 19.72
CA PHE A 15 33.72 -9.25 18.92
C PHE A 15 33.99 -9.72 17.49
N TYR A 16 34.46 -10.95 17.29
CA TYR A 16 34.64 -11.53 15.96
C TYR A 16 33.30 -11.72 15.22
N GLY A 17 32.23 -12.11 15.94
CA GLY A 17 30.88 -12.19 15.38
C GLY A 17 30.32 -10.83 14.97
N TYR A 18 30.54 -9.80 15.78
CA TYR A 18 30.10 -8.43 15.50
C TYR A 18 30.82 -7.81 14.31
N GLN A 19 32.14 -8.02 14.18
CA GLN A 19 32.88 -7.60 12.98
C GLN A 19 32.34 -8.24 11.69
N LYS A 20 31.86 -9.49 11.74
CA LYS A 20 31.25 -10.15 10.58
C LYS A 20 29.85 -9.66 10.24
N PHE A 21 29.16 -8.99 11.17
CA PHE A 21 27.77 -8.57 11.01
C PHE A 21 27.61 -7.17 10.37
N GLN A 22 28.62 -6.30 10.42
CA GLN A 22 28.51 -4.92 9.94
C GLN A 22 28.75 -4.71 8.43
N VAL A 23 28.35 -5.64 7.56
CA VAL A 23 28.38 -5.42 6.10
C VAL A 23 27.03 -5.79 5.50
N THR A 24 25.99 -5.03 5.81
CA THR A 24 24.81 -4.84 4.93
C THR A 24 24.07 -3.56 5.35
N GLU A 25 24.76 -2.42 5.32
CA GLU A 25 24.03 -1.15 5.15
C GLU A 25 23.99 -0.84 3.66
N THR A 26 22.75 -0.80 3.20
CA THR A 26 22.22 -0.20 1.99
C THR A 26 23.08 0.92 1.39
N GLU A 27 23.75 0.61 0.28
CA GLU A 27 23.82 1.52 -0.85
C GLU A 27 23.22 0.79 -2.05
N SER A 28 21.89 0.61 -2.00
CA SER A 28 21.13 0.37 -3.21
C SER A 28 21.23 1.66 -4.01
N ALA A 29 22.23 1.71 -4.89
CA ALA A 29 22.36 2.72 -5.92
C ALA A 29 21.16 2.60 -6.87
N THR A 30 20.01 3.10 -6.43
CA THR A 30 18.96 3.57 -7.31
C THR A 30 19.55 4.75 -8.05
N THR A 31 20.09 4.49 -9.24
CA THR A 31 20.32 5.50 -10.27
C THR A 31 18.99 6.18 -10.54
N VAL A 32 18.75 7.29 -9.84
CA VAL A 32 17.69 8.24 -10.22
C VAL A 32 18.13 8.79 -11.58
N PRO A 33 17.35 8.61 -12.66
CA PRO A 33 17.69 9.26 -13.92
C PRO A 33 17.68 10.77 -13.66
N THR A 34 18.85 11.40 -13.82
CA THR A 34 18.97 12.85 -13.82
C THR A 34 18.28 13.34 -15.08
N PHE A 35 17.08 13.90 -14.93
CA PHE A 35 16.31 14.47 -16.02
C PHE A 35 17.09 15.69 -16.55
N THR A 36 17.66 15.56 -17.74
CA THR A 36 18.41 16.66 -18.37
C THR A 36 17.46 17.52 -19.19
N ALA A 37 17.78 18.81 -19.38
CA ALA A 37 16.93 19.75 -20.12
C ALA A 37 16.63 19.30 -21.57
N ALA A 38 17.42 18.39 -22.13
CA ALA A 38 17.21 17.83 -23.47
C ALA A 38 16.06 16.80 -23.55
N ASP A 39 15.61 16.25 -22.42
CA ASP A 39 14.51 15.26 -22.40
C ASP A 39 13.12 15.93 -22.51
N LEU A 40 13.03 17.25 -22.35
CA LEU A 40 11.77 17.99 -22.46
C LEU A 40 11.36 18.29 -23.91
N GLU A 41 12.27 18.23 -24.88
CA GLU A 41 11.98 18.55 -26.29
C GLU A 41 11.45 17.35 -27.11
N ASN A 42 11.45 16.13 -26.55
CA ASN A 42 10.99 14.92 -27.26
C ASN A 42 9.65 14.36 -26.74
N ILE A 43 8.89 15.12 -25.93
CA ILE A 43 7.52 14.73 -25.58
C ILE A 43 6.60 15.14 -26.73
N PRO A 44 6.07 14.20 -27.53
CA PRO A 44 5.04 14.54 -28.50
C PRO A 44 3.86 15.17 -27.77
N PRO A 45 3.23 16.25 -28.29
CA PRO A 45 1.98 16.76 -27.74
C PRO A 45 0.88 15.74 -28.05
N SER A 46 0.76 14.72 -27.21
CA SER A 46 -0.38 13.80 -27.25
C SER A 46 -1.03 13.74 -25.88
N TYR A 47 -1.36 14.91 -25.34
CA TYR A 47 -2.64 15.04 -24.67
C TYR A 47 -3.62 15.55 -25.73
N ASN A 48 -4.27 14.61 -26.41
CA ASN A 48 -5.54 14.93 -27.05
C ASN A 48 -6.51 15.14 -25.89
N ASP A 49 -6.66 16.40 -25.48
CA ASP A 49 -7.68 16.86 -24.56
C ASP A 49 -9.05 16.74 -25.24
N SER A 50 -9.48 15.49 -25.41
CA SER A 50 -10.90 15.15 -25.45
C SER A 50 -11.32 14.77 -24.04
N SER A 51 -10.97 15.61 -23.07
CA SER A 51 -11.80 15.78 -21.89
C SER A 51 -13.18 16.15 -22.39
N PRO A 52 -14.24 15.37 -22.08
CA PRO A 52 -15.57 15.91 -22.18
C PRO A 52 -15.58 17.12 -21.26
N GLU A 53 -15.64 18.29 -21.88
CA GLU A 53 -16.12 19.52 -21.29
C GLU A 53 -17.14 19.18 -20.19
N PRO A 54 -16.99 19.69 -18.95
CA PRO A 54 -18.04 19.61 -17.97
C PRO A 54 -19.22 20.38 -18.54
N GLN A 55 -20.03 19.68 -19.34
CA GLN A 55 -21.32 20.15 -19.76
C GLN A 55 -22.02 20.48 -18.47
N ALA A 56 -22.29 21.76 -18.31
CA ALA A 56 -23.17 22.29 -17.30
C ALA A 56 -24.40 21.40 -17.26
N LEU A 57 -24.42 20.46 -16.32
CA LEU A 57 -25.55 19.61 -16.09
C LEU A 57 -26.51 20.51 -15.34
N THR A 58 -27.40 21.16 -16.10
CA THR A 58 -28.73 21.55 -15.66
C THR A 58 -29.49 20.29 -15.26
N THR A 59 -29.02 19.61 -14.22
CA THR A 59 -29.84 18.72 -13.41
C THR A 59 -30.55 19.59 -12.39
N PRO A 60 -31.89 19.56 -12.34
CA PRO A 60 -32.59 20.15 -11.21
C PRO A 60 -32.06 19.48 -9.93
N MET A 61 -31.66 20.30 -8.96
CA MET A 61 -31.60 19.90 -7.56
C MET A 61 -33.01 19.50 -7.14
N THR A 62 -33.42 18.27 -7.49
CA THR A 62 -34.59 17.67 -6.88
C THR A 62 -34.10 17.02 -5.60
N THR A 63 -34.13 17.82 -4.54
CA THR A 63 -34.18 17.37 -3.16
C THR A 63 -35.26 16.29 -3.05
N ALA A 64 -34.84 15.03 -3.03
CA ALA A 64 -35.70 13.91 -2.67
C ALA A 64 -34.88 12.95 -1.81
N THR A 65 -34.87 13.26 -0.52
CA THR A 65 -34.64 12.32 0.58
C THR A 65 -35.52 11.09 0.41
N ASN A 66 -35.00 10.08 -0.29
CA ASN A 66 -35.40 8.70 -0.08
C ASN A 66 -34.25 8.01 0.64
N THR A 67 -34.18 8.23 1.96
CA THR A 67 -33.39 7.41 2.88
C THR A 67 -34.07 6.04 2.98
N SER A 68 -34.04 5.27 1.90
CA SER A 68 -34.02 3.82 2.03
C SER A 68 -32.57 3.48 2.32
N PRO A 69 -32.24 2.77 3.41
CA PRO A 69 -30.89 2.27 3.60
C PRO A 69 -30.64 1.29 2.45
N ASN A 70 -30.02 1.78 1.37
CA ASN A 70 -29.53 0.94 0.30
C ASN A 70 -28.33 0.21 0.88
N THR A 71 -28.59 -0.84 1.65
CA THR A 71 -27.55 -1.72 2.19
C THR A 71 -26.76 -2.24 0.99
N PRO A 72 -25.45 -1.93 0.90
CA PRO A 72 -24.65 -2.39 -0.21
C PRO A 72 -24.60 -3.92 -0.18
N SER A 73 -25.02 -4.56 -1.27
CA SER A 73 -24.86 -6.00 -1.46
C SER A 73 -23.46 -6.28 -2.00
N PHE A 74 -22.69 -7.05 -1.25
CA PHE A 74 -21.35 -7.47 -1.65
C PHE A 74 -21.37 -8.92 -2.14
N THR A 75 -20.48 -9.27 -3.04
CA THR A 75 -20.36 -10.62 -3.58
C THR A 75 -18.90 -10.92 -3.86
N CYS A 76 -18.50 -12.17 -3.61
CA CYS A 76 -17.16 -12.62 -3.90
C CYS A 76 -16.96 -12.73 -5.41
N ASP A 77 -16.14 -11.83 -5.95
CA ASP A 77 -15.80 -11.71 -7.37
C ASP A 77 -14.32 -12.03 -7.65
N GLY A 78 -13.60 -12.54 -6.65
CA GLY A 78 -12.19 -12.93 -6.76
C GLY A 78 -11.20 -11.81 -6.42
N ARG A 79 -11.66 -10.64 -5.97
CA ARG A 79 -10.79 -9.58 -5.44
C ARG A 79 -10.10 -10.02 -4.15
N GLN A 80 -8.84 -9.61 -4.01
CA GLN A 80 -7.95 -10.06 -2.93
C GLN A 80 -7.11 -8.96 -2.30
N HIS A 81 -6.96 -7.79 -2.94
CA HIS A 81 -6.14 -6.69 -2.43
C HIS A 81 -6.96 -5.40 -2.21
N CYS A 82 -6.45 -4.54 -1.33
CA CYS A 82 -7.13 -3.30 -0.94
C CYS A 82 -7.38 -2.33 -2.10
N SER A 83 -6.46 -2.22 -3.07
CA SER A 83 -6.64 -1.35 -4.24
C SER A 83 -7.88 -1.68 -5.10
N GLN A 84 -8.51 -2.83 -4.86
CA GLN A 84 -9.68 -3.29 -5.58
C GLN A 84 -10.99 -3.02 -4.80
N MET A 85 -10.91 -2.63 -3.53
CA MET A 85 -12.07 -2.30 -2.68
C MET A 85 -12.47 -0.83 -2.85
N LYS A 86 -13.68 -0.49 -2.44
CA LYS A 86 -14.23 0.88 -2.49
C LYS A 86 -14.61 1.42 -1.12
N SER A 87 -14.77 0.56 -0.11
CA SER A 87 -15.07 0.98 1.25
C SER A 87 -14.55 0.01 2.30
N CYS A 88 -14.52 0.49 3.56
CA CYS A 88 -14.16 -0.31 4.71
C CYS A 88 -15.18 -1.43 4.96
N GLU A 89 -16.49 -1.17 4.82
CA GLU A 89 -17.50 -2.22 4.98
C GLU A 89 -17.37 -3.31 3.91
N GLU A 90 -17.05 -2.93 2.66
CA GLU A 90 -16.81 -3.89 1.59
C GLU A 90 -15.60 -4.76 1.90
N ALA A 91 -14.46 -4.15 2.24
CA ALA A 91 -13.24 -4.88 2.60
C ALA A 91 -13.49 -5.82 3.79
N THR A 92 -14.22 -5.34 4.80
CA THR A 92 -14.62 -6.13 5.98
C THR A 92 -15.51 -7.31 5.60
N TYR A 93 -16.44 -7.11 4.65
CA TYR A 93 -17.25 -8.21 4.13
C TYR A 93 -16.37 -9.26 3.46
N PHE A 94 -15.41 -8.85 2.63
CA PHE A 94 -14.56 -9.75 1.86
C PHE A 94 -13.73 -10.66 2.77
N ILE A 95 -13.06 -10.13 3.80
CA ILE A 95 -12.26 -10.98 4.72
C ILE A 95 -13.11 -11.98 5.51
N LYS A 96 -14.41 -11.70 5.70
CA LYS A 96 -15.33 -12.55 6.46
C LYS A 96 -16.05 -13.59 5.60
N HIS A 97 -16.29 -13.30 4.32
CA HIS A 97 -17.18 -14.09 3.47
C HIS A 97 -16.52 -14.63 2.22
N CYS A 98 -15.38 -14.08 1.80
CA CYS A 98 -14.72 -14.44 0.56
C CYS A 98 -13.40 -15.20 0.81
N PRO A 99 -13.12 -16.26 0.05
CA PRO A 99 -11.87 -17.01 0.18
C PRO A 99 -10.69 -16.22 -0.38
N ASN A 100 -9.48 -16.56 0.08
CA ASN A 100 -8.19 -16.09 -0.46
C ASN A 100 -7.93 -14.58 -0.34
N THR A 101 -8.62 -13.85 0.54
CA THR A 101 -8.36 -12.42 0.75
C THR A 101 -6.97 -12.16 1.36
N LYS A 102 -6.30 -11.10 0.91
CA LYS A 102 -4.95 -10.68 1.36
C LYS A 102 -4.94 -9.21 1.78
N MET A 103 -5.95 -8.81 2.54
CA MET A 103 -6.21 -7.41 2.93
C MET A 103 -5.95 -7.12 4.40
N ASP A 104 -5.98 -8.16 5.23
CA ASP A 104 -5.77 -8.11 6.67
C ASP A 104 -4.42 -8.79 6.96
N GLY A 105 -3.36 -8.00 6.99
CA GLY A 105 -1.98 -8.52 7.09
C GLY A 105 -1.59 -8.95 8.50
N ASN A 106 -2.12 -8.27 9.51
CA ASN A 106 -1.88 -8.54 10.93
C ASN A 106 -2.95 -9.44 11.55
N ASN A 107 -4.03 -9.75 10.83
CA ASN A 107 -5.17 -10.58 11.25
C ASN A 107 -5.90 -10.02 12.47
N ASP A 108 -6.04 -8.70 12.55
CA ASP A 108 -6.80 -8.04 13.62
C ASP A 108 -8.30 -7.85 13.27
N GLY A 109 -8.69 -8.22 12.06
CA GLY A 109 -10.05 -8.10 11.54
C GLY A 109 -10.36 -6.74 10.91
N ILE A 110 -9.37 -5.86 10.76
CA ILE A 110 -9.47 -4.55 10.11
C ILE A 110 -8.69 -4.58 8.80
N PRO A 111 -9.35 -4.83 7.66
CA PRO A 111 -8.67 -4.84 6.38
C PRO A 111 -8.40 -3.42 5.88
N CYS A 112 -7.32 -3.22 5.13
CA CYS A 112 -7.08 -1.98 4.39
C CYS A 112 -7.02 -0.71 5.26
N GLU A 113 -6.40 -0.80 6.45
CA GLU A 113 -6.21 0.30 7.42
C GLU A 113 -5.65 1.57 6.75
N ASP A 114 -4.73 1.42 5.80
CA ASP A 114 -4.11 2.55 5.11
C ASP A 114 -5.05 3.28 4.13
N GLN A 115 -6.10 2.65 3.62
CA GLN A 115 -6.91 3.18 2.52
C GLN A 115 -8.35 3.52 2.91
N PHE A 116 -9.08 2.59 3.53
CA PHE A 116 -10.52 2.75 3.78
C PHE A 116 -10.90 2.74 5.26
N CYS A 117 -10.18 1.99 6.10
CA CYS A 117 -10.51 1.80 7.51
C CYS A 117 -9.59 2.67 8.40
N ARG A 118 -9.77 4.00 8.32
CA ARG A 118 -9.05 5.00 9.13
C ARG A 118 -9.92 5.60 10.23
#